data_AF-A0A8T3UR64-F1
#
_entry.id   AF-A0A8T3UR64-F1
#
_cell.length_a   1.000
_cell.length_b   1.000
_cell.length_c   1.000
_cell.angle_alpha   90.00
_cell.angle_beta   90.00
_cell.angle_gamma   90.00
#
_symmetry.space_group_name_H-M   'P 1'
#
loop_
_entity.id
_entity.type
_entity.pdbx_description
1 polymer ?
#
loop_
_entity_poly.entity_id
_entity_poly.type
_entity_poly.pdbx_seq_one_letter_code
_entity_poly.pdbx_strand_id
1 'polypeptide(L)'
;QGKQLIELPELPQPESAGQLWLTVRVVQPNATAWSEAGHISAWQQWRLAENLSVTLPSASHIIPQLTTSETDFCIELGNKRWQFNRQSGLLSQMWIGDEKQLLTPLRDQFTRAPLD
;
A
#
# COMPACT_ATOMS: atom_id res chain seq x y z
N GLN A 1 -12.13 -6.52 40.06
CA GLN A 1 -11.35 -6.02 38.90
C GLN A 1 -11.88 -4.65 38.53
N GLY A 2 -11.02 -3.64 38.42
CA GLY A 2 -11.42 -2.30 38.00
C GLY A 2 -11.67 -2.26 36.49
N LYS A 3 -12.79 -1.69 36.07
CA LYS A 3 -13.08 -1.37 34.66
C LYS A 3 -13.32 0.13 34.57
N GLN A 4 -12.81 0.76 33.52
CA GLN A 4 -13.09 2.14 33.18
C GLN A 4 -13.70 2.19 31.79
N LEU A 5 -14.80 2.94 31.65
CA LEU A 5 -15.46 3.18 30.37
C LEU A 5 -15.09 4.60 29.91
N ILE A 6 -14.63 4.71 28.66
CA ILE A 6 -14.32 5.99 28.02
C ILE A 6 -15.18 6.04 26.76
N GLU A 7 -16.17 6.93 26.77
CA GLU A 7 -16.98 7.23 25.59
C GLU A 7 -16.23 8.24 24.74
N LEU A 8 -16.12 7.96 23.44
CA LEU A 8 -15.51 8.91 22.50
C LEU A 8 -16.52 10.03 22.19
N PRO A 9 -16.05 11.26 21.94
CA PRO A 9 -16.92 12.30 21.42
C PRO A 9 -17.46 11.91 20.04
N GLU A 10 -18.43 12.69 19.55
CA GLU A 10 -18.85 12.58 18.16
C GLU A 10 -17.64 12.73 17.23
N LEU A 11 -17.39 11.70 16.43
CA LEU A 11 -16.26 11.69 15.50
C LEU A 11 -16.69 12.30 14.17
N PRO A 12 -15.87 13.16 13.55
CA PRO A 12 -16.19 13.71 12.25
C PRO A 12 -16.34 12.57 11.23
N GLN A 13 -17.45 12.57 10.50
CA GLN A 13 -17.66 11.61 9.42
C GLN A 13 -17.05 12.18 8.13
N PRO A 14 -15.94 11.61 7.62
CA PRO A 14 -15.36 12.09 6.39
C PRO A 14 -16.32 11.81 5.22
N GLU A 15 -16.43 12.75 4.28
CA GLU A 15 -17.17 12.52 3.02
C GLU A 15 -16.33 11.74 2.00
N SER A 16 -15.00 11.78 2.12
CA SER A 16 -14.09 11.06 1.24
C SER A 16 -14.16 9.56 1.45
N ALA A 17 -13.93 8.81 0.38
CA ALA A 17 -13.72 7.37 0.44
C ALA A 17 -12.48 7.03 1.28
N GLY A 18 -12.54 5.93 2.03
CA GLY A 18 -11.45 5.43 2.85
C GLY A 18 -11.90 4.72 4.11
N GLN A 19 -10.97 3.98 4.72
CA GLN A 19 -11.15 3.33 6.01
C GLN A 19 -10.76 4.28 7.14
N LEU A 20 -11.68 4.53 8.08
CA LEU A 20 -11.37 5.22 9.33
C LEU A 20 -10.78 4.23 10.34
N TRP A 21 -9.74 4.67 11.06
CA TRP A 21 -9.05 3.87 12.08
C TRP A 21 -8.98 4.60 13.42
N LEU A 22 -9.27 3.90 14.51
CA LEU A 22 -9.04 4.37 15.88
C LEU A 22 -7.77 3.73 16.43
N THR A 23 -6.81 4.55 16.85
CA THR A 23 -5.63 4.09 17.58
C THR A 23 -5.64 4.68 18.98
N VAL A 24 -5.55 3.83 20.00
CA VAL A 24 -5.42 4.26 21.40
C VAL A 24 -4.05 3.86 21.95
N ARG A 25 -3.54 4.66 22.87
CA ARG A 25 -2.26 4.44 23.56
C ARG A 25 -2.42 4.76 25.03
N VAL A 26 -1.84 3.93 25.89
CA VAL A 26 -1.68 4.23 27.32
C VAL A 26 -0.31 4.86 27.49
N VAL A 27 -0.30 6.13 27.90
CA VAL A 27 0.91 6.95 28.06
C VAL A 27 1.13 7.20 29.55
N GLN A 28 2.35 6.97 30.03
CA GLN A 28 2.78 7.36 31.37
C GLN A 28 3.26 8.82 31.31
N PRO A 29 2.50 9.81 31.83
CA PRO A 29 2.85 11.22 31.66
C PRO A 29 4.11 11.63 32.43
N ASN A 30 4.39 10.96 33.56
CA ASN A 30 5.54 11.25 34.41
C ASN A 30 6.58 10.14 34.27
N ALA A 31 7.85 10.49 34.44
CA ALA A 31 8.94 9.52 34.49
C ALA A 31 8.83 8.62 35.72
N THR A 32 9.40 7.42 35.61
CA THR A 32 9.60 6.45 36.70
C THR A 32 11.09 6.08 36.76
N ALA A 33 11.49 5.21 37.69
CA ALA A 33 12.88 4.73 37.78
C ALA A 33 13.33 3.90 36.56
N TRP A 34 12.41 3.43 35.71
CA TRP A 34 12.68 2.51 34.59
C TRP A 34 12.01 2.94 33.28
N SER A 35 11.29 4.06 33.27
CA SER A 35 10.65 4.61 32.07
C SER A 35 10.66 6.13 32.08
N GLU A 36 10.89 6.72 30.92
CA GLU A 36 10.85 8.17 30.74
C GLU A 36 9.41 8.71 30.77
N ALA A 37 9.28 10.01 31.04
CA ALA A 37 8.00 10.72 30.86
C ALA A 37 7.54 10.60 29.39
N GLY A 38 6.27 10.23 29.19
CA GLY A 38 5.70 9.95 27.87
C GLY A 38 5.82 8.49 27.41
N HIS A 39 6.34 7.58 28.22
CA HIS A 39 6.45 6.16 27.86
C HIS A 39 5.08 5.54 27.49
N ILE A 40 5.00 4.88 26.33
CA ILE A 40 3.80 4.16 25.89
C ILE A 40 3.87 2.72 26.38
N SER A 41 3.05 2.39 27.37
CA SER A 41 3.04 1.06 27.98
C SER A 41 2.08 0.08 27.30
N ALA A 42 1.09 0.57 26.55
CA ALA A 42 0.17 -0.25 25.79
C ALA A 42 -0.41 0.52 24.60
N TRP A 43 -0.81 -0.20 23.55
CA TRP A 43 -1.53 0.36 22.41
C TRP A 43 -2.53 -0.65 21.85
N GLN A 44 -3.54 -0.16 21.15
CA GLN A 44 -4.45 -0.99 20.38
C GLN A 44 -5.07 -0.19 19.22
N GLN A 45 -5.45 -0.88 18.15
CA GLN A 45 -6.05 -0.25 16.97
C GLN A 45 -7.29 -1.01 16.47
N TRP A 46 -8.31 -0.29 16.02
CA TRP A 46 -9.54 -0.85 15.44
C TRP A 46 -9.92 -0.14 14.14
N ARG A 47 -10.53 -0.88 13.23
CA ARG A 47 -11.29 -0.33 12.10
C ARG A 47 -12.61 0.22 12.62
N LEU A 48 -12.97 1.42 12.16
CA LEU A 48 -14.28 2.03 12.39
C LEU A 48 -15.10 1.94 11.09
N ALA A 49 -15.80 3.03 10.73
CA ALA A 49 -16.50 3.14 9.45
C ALA A 49 -15.54 3.12 8.26
N GLU A 50 -16.03 2.59 7.14
CA GLU A 50 -15.35 2.61 5.85
C GLU A 50 -16.31 3.19 4.81
N ASN A 51 -15.86 4.24 4.12
CA ASN A 51 -16.56 4.78 2.96
C ASN A 51 -15.95 4.15 1.72
N LEU A 52 -16.70 3.26 1.06
CA LEU A 52 -16.22 2.65 -0.18
C LEU A 52 -16.15 3.70 -1.30
N SER A 53 -15.08 3.64 -2.08
CA SER A 53 -14.98 4.47 -3.28
C SER A 53 -15.96 3.99 -4.34
N VAL A 54 -16.93 4.83 -4.67
CA VAL A 54 -17.92 4.58 -5.74
C VAL A 54 -17.68 5.47 -6.97
N THR A 55 -16.67 6.34 -6.92
CA THR A 55 -16.31 7.21 -8.04
C THR A 55 -15.65 6.39 -9.14
N LEU A 56 -16.17 6.48 -10.36
CA LEU A 56 -15.52 5.90 -11.53
C LEU A 56 -14.24 6.68 -11.85
N PRO A 57 -13.13 6.00 -12.20
CA PRO A 57 -11.93 6.69 -12.66
C PRO A 57 -12.23 7.46 -13.95
N SER A 58 -11.58 8.61 -14.13
CA SER A 58 -11.69 9.38 -15.36
C SER A 58 -11.22 8.56 -16.55
N ALA A 59 -11.97 8.63 -17.66
CA ALA A 59 -11.57 7.97 -18.90
C ALA A 59 -10.22 8.51 -19.37
N SER A 60 -9.29 7.60 -19.70
CA SER A 60 -8.03 7.99 -20.32
C SER A 60 -8.29 8.58 -21.71
N HIS A 61 -7.61 9.68 -22.03
CA HIS A 61 -7.63 10.26 -23.36
C HIS A 61 -6.61 9.61 -24.32
N ILE A 62 -5.76 8.71 -23.81
CA ILE A 62 -4.70 8.05 -24.57
C ILE A 62 -4.81 6.54 -24.40
N ILE A 63 -4.70 5.82 -25.51
CA ILE A 63 -4.79 4.35 -25.58
C ILE A 63 -3.37 3.79 -25.73
N PRO A 64 -2.94 2.84 -24.88
CA PRO A 64 -1.64 2.20 -25.02
C PRO A 64 -1.57 1.39 -26.32
N GLN A 65 -0.41 1.41 -26.97
CA GLN A 65 -0.17 0.65 -28.20
C GLN A 65 0.50 -0.68 -27.86
N LEU A 66 -0.01 -1.77 -28.46
CA LEU A 66 0.57 -3.10 -28.35
C LEU A 66 1.38 -3.42 -29.61
N THR A 67 2.66 -3.71 -29.44
CA THR A 67 3.52 -4.31 -30.46
C THR A 67 3.78 -5.76 -30.10
N THR A 68 3.53 -6.67 -31.03
CA THR A 68 3.75 -8.10 -30.84
C THR A 68 4.93 -8.56 -31.69
N SER A 69 5.86 -9.26 -31.05
CA SER A 69 6.96 -9.98 -31.69
C SER A 69 6.92 -11.45 -31.29
N GLU A 70 7.75 -12.30 -31.89
CA GLU A 70 7.84 -13.71 -31.50
C GLU A 70 8.26 -13.89 -30.03
N THR A 71 9.16 -13.03 -29.53
CA THR A 71 9.75 -13.14 -28.20
C THR A 71 8.99 -12.38 -27.13
N ASP A 72 8.33 -11.27 -27.48
CA ASP A 72 7.79 -10.32 -26.50
C ASP A 72 6.49 -9.65 -26.95
N PHE A 73 5.67 -9.29 -25.96
CA PHE A 73 4.64 -8.26 -26.07
C PHE A 73 5.16 -6.95 -25.49
N CYS A 74 5.19 -5.88 -26.29
CA CYS A 74 5.59 -4.54 -25.86
C CYS A 74 4.37 -3.62 -25.82
N ILE A 75 4.09 -3.04 -24.66
CA ILE A 75 3.02 -2.05 -24.46
C ILE A 75 3.67 -0.68 -24.28
N GLU A 76 3.26 0.33 -25.05
CA GLU A 76 3.78 1.70 -24.97
C GLU A 76 2.66 2.72 -24.71
N LEU A 77 2.89 3.67 -23.80
CA LEU A 77 1.98 4.77 -23.49
C LEU A 77 2.78 6.02 -23.10
N GLY A 78 2.83 7.01 -24.00
CA GLY A 78 3.65 8.20 -23.79
C GLY A 78 5.13 7.82 -23.66
N ASN A 79 5.78 8.24 -22.58
CA ASN A 79 7.17 7.88 -22.29
C ASN A 79 7.31 6.57 -21.51
N LYS A 80 6.25 5.77 -21.33
CA LYS A 80 6.32 4.50 -20.58
C LYS A 80 6.24 3.32 -21.54
N ARG A 81 7.05 2.30 -21.27
CA ARG A 81 7.03 1.02 -21.99
C ARG A 81 7.09 -0.15 -21.03
N TRP A 82 6.32 -1.19 -21.29
CA TRP A 82 6.35 -2.47 -20.60
C TRP A 82 6.65 -3.59 -21.60
N GLN A 83 7.64 -4.44 -21.31
CA GLN A 83 7.98 -5.61 -22.13
C GLN A 83 7.68 -6.88 -21.34
N PHE A 84 6.80 -7.71 -21.91
CA PHE A 84 6.47 -9.03 -21.40
C PHE A 84 7.09 -10.09 -22.28
N ASN A 85 7.89 -10.97 -21.70
CA ASN A 85 8.53 -12.05 -22.44
C ASN A 85 7.57 -13.23 -22.62
N ARG A 86 7.33 -13.63 -23.87
CA ARG A 86 6.34 -14.65 -24.25
C ARG A 86 6.76 -16.06 -23.85
N GLN A 87 8.06 -16.34 -23.76
CA GLN A 87 8.55 -17.66 -23.38
C GLN A 87 8.47 -17.91 -21.86
N SER A 88 8.83 -16.90 -21.07
CA SER A 88 8.79 -17.00 -19.60
C SER A 88 7.45 -16.60 -18.99
N GLY A 89 6.63 -15.82 -19.71
CA GLY A 89 5.36 -15.29 -19.23
C GLY A 89 5.48 -14.10 -18.26
N LEU A 90 6.66 -13.49 -18.16
CA LEU A 90 6.98 -12.49 -17.13
C LEU A 90 7.11 -11.08 -17.70
N LEU A 91 6.82 -10.07 -16.88
CA LEU A 91 7.27 -8.70 -17.14
C LEU A 91 8.79 -8.64 -16.97
N SER A 92 9.52 -8.64 -18.09
CA SER A 92 10.98 -8.72 -18.11
C SER A 92 11.65 -7.35 -17.97
N GLN A 93 10.98 -6.27 -18.40
CA GLN A 93 11.49 -4.91 -18.31
C GLN A 93 10.38 -3.85 -18.34
N MET A 94 10.64 -2.71 -17.72
CA MET A 94 9.85 -1.48 -17.86
C MET A 94 10.79 -0.29 -18.12
N TRP A 95 10.33 0.68 -18.91
CA TRP A 95 11.04 1.94 -19.14
C TRP A 95 10.19 3.14 -18.76
N ILE A 96 10.87 4.18 -18.30
CA ILE A 96 10.37 5.55 -18.25
C ILE A 96 11.37 6.41 -19.04
N GLY A 97 10.94 6.95 -20.17
CA GLY A 97 11.85 7.45 -21.20
C GLY A 97 12.77 6.32 -21.68
N ASP A 98 14.07 6.59 -21.66
CA ASP A 98 15.10 5.61 -22.04
C ASP A 98 15.64 4.79 -20.85
N GLU A 99 15.18 5.09 -19.62
CA GLU A 99 15.71 4.46 -18.41
C GLU A 99 15.00 3.15 -18.07
N LYS A 100 15.79 2.07 -17.99
CA LYS A 100 15.34 0.75 -17.51
C LYS A 100 15.04 0.79 -16.02
N GLN A 101 13.90 0.25 -15.62
CA GLN A 101 13.44 0.26 -14.23
C GLN A 101 13.68 -1.07 -13.50
N LEU A 102 13.90 -2.16 -14.23
CA LEU A 102 14.08 -3.50 -13.67
C LEU A 102 15.48 -4.04 -13.96
N LEU A 103 16.17 -4.49 -12.91
CA LEU A 103 17.40 -5.29 -13.03
C LEU A 103 17.10 -6.78 -13.22
N THR A 104 16.00 -7.26 -12.64
CA THR A 104 15.50 -8.63 -12.77
C THR A 104 14.00 -8.58 -13.08
N PRO A 105 13.45 -9.57 -13.83
CA PRO A 105 12.02 -9.64 -14.12
C PRO A 105 11.16 -9.63 -12.85
N LEU A 106 9.92 -9.15 -12.97
CA LEU A 106 8.90 -9.32 -11.93
C LEU A 106 8.39 -10.78 -11.97
N ARG A 107 8.47 -11.48 -10.83
CA ARG A 107 8.16 -12.91 -10.71
C ARG A 107 7.43 -13.21 -9.40
N ASP A 108 6.65 -14.29 -9.41
CA ASP A 108 6.10 -14.86 -8.18
C ASP A 108 7.22 -15.36 -7.24
N GLN A 109 7.02 -15.20 -5.93
CA GLN A 109 7.96 -15.64 -4.90
C GLN A 109 7.17 -16.32 -3.77
N PHE A 110 7.35 -17.63 -3.62
CA PHE A 110 6.65 -18.46 -2.63
C PHE A 110 7.54 -18.85 -1.43
N THR A 111 8.74 -18.29 -1.36
CA THR A 111 9.72 -18.56 -0.31
C THR A 111 10.14 -17.28 0.39
N ARG A 112 10.63 -17.44 1.61
CA ARG A 112 11.34 -16.40 2.36
C ARG A 112 12.62 -17.00 2.92
N ALA A 113 13.60 -16.15 3.25
CA ALA A 113 14.78 -16.61 4.00
C ALA A 113 14.35 -17.29 5.31
N PRO A 114 15.01 -18.39 5.72
CA PRO A 114 14.65 -19.10 6.94
C PRO A 114 14.78 -18.19 8.16
N LEU A 115 13.89 -18.39 9.13
CA LEU A 115 13.97 -17.79 10.47
C LEU A 115 14.61 -18.82 11.41
N ASP A 116 15.38 -18.36 12.39
CA ASP A 116 15.92 -19.20 13.47
C ASP A 116 14.82 -19.85 14.33
#